data_AF-A0A0Q9SHY0-F1
#
_entry.id   AF-A0A0Q9SHY0-F1
#
_cell.length_a   1.000
_cell.length_b   1.000
_cell.length_c   1.000
_cell.angle_alpha   90.00
_cell.angle_beta   90.00
_cell.angle_gamma   90.00
#
_symmetry.space_group_name_H-M   'P 1'
#
loop_
_entity.id
_entity.type
_entity.pdbx_description
1 polymer ?
#
loop_
_entity_poly.entity_id
_entity_poly.type
_entity_poly.pdbx_seq_one_letter_code
_entity_poly.pdbx_strand_id
1 'polypeptide(L)'
;MASFGAVDLGTGGAGVFELTSESDDVEFVHKASDGTVVVIPPSEKFIVVQECPGEDFDEVNRNALAAANRAIDIHFGQGGRPLALAHLSSPFIVCWKAPVGRILRIVGRLHMNLRIRATAVVRDTEGNIVTQPPAPPKVWHESLRYYRLSEAATDLFDSFRNLYLAIESLLSGEVPPAEGPRGRPEGDSAWLARALRKVAEDVDLSPFAPSSAKAAHNAIHEDLYVNLRTAMFHAKLGRETWTPQDWSSRSPIVAARIRYARMFRALAAQYLDVPYPSSGFFSAYWAETIEQQLLAYTVFVSNDPTLVSDEPTGEYQLSPAGGRHITLPSSLAEDVSQVWTRGIVGVERGTSVVGAIGEVRRFGTVRGDALAMVENLREPLRLDGIEELQVVLLVEGRNYGQSRRDFET
;
A
#
# COMPACT_ATOMS: atom_id res chain seq x y z
N MET A 1 -27.89 15.85 -1.71
CA MET A 1 -26.49 16.03 -2.14
C MET A 1 -25.73 14.81 -1.65
N ALA A 2 -24.71 14.36 -2.39
CA ALA A 2 -23.98 13.13 -2.05
C ALA A 2 -23.37 13.26 -0.65
N SER A 3 -23.43 12.19 0.14
CA SER A 3 -23.00 12.20 1.53
C SER A 3 -22.40 10.86 1.94
N PHE A 4 -21.47 10.89 2.90
CA PHE A 4 -20.96 9.70 3.57
C PHE A 4 -21.31 9.79 5.05
N GLY A 5 -22.22 8.93 5.50
CA GLY A 5 -22.89 9.07 6.78
C GLY A 5 -23.68 10.39 6.83
N ALA A 6 -23.45 11.18 7.88
CA ALA A 6 -24.06 12.50 8.04
C ALA A 6 -23.32 13.64 7.32
N VAL A 7 -22.15 13.37 6.73
CA VAL A 7 -21.28 14.42 6.15
C VAL A 7 -21.49 14.53 4.66
N ASP A 8 -21.75 15.75 4.20
CA ASP A 8 -21.88 16.08 2.77
C ASP A 8 -20.53 15.96 2.02
N LEU A 9 -20.54 15.59 0.75
CA LEU A 9 -19.31 15.51 -0.07
C LEU A 9 -19.04 16.80 -0.86
N GLY A 10 -19.73 17.90 -0.55
CA GLY A 10 -19.66 19.15 -1.28
C GLY A 10 -20.19 19.04 -2.70
N THR A 11 -19.94 20.09 -3.48
CA THR A 11 -20.25 20.17 -4.92
C THR A 11 -18.99 20.10 -5.80
N GLY A 12 -17.82 20.35 -5.22
CA GLY A 12 -16.51 20.22 -5.84
C GLY A 12 -15.92 18.81 -5.78
N GLY A 13 -14.58 18.75 -5.81
CA GLY A 13 -13.82 17.53 -5.58
C GLY A 13 -13.89 17.12 -4.11
N ALA A 14 -13.92 15.82 -3.83
CA ALA A 14 -13.99 15.30 -2.48
C ALA A 14 -13.26 13.96 -2.32
N GLY A 15 -12.85 13.68 -1.09
CA GLY A 15 -12.23 12.41 -0.70
C GLY A 15 -12.76 11.93 0.64
N VAL A 16 -12.96 10.62 0.78
CA VAL A 16 -13.28 9.96 2.05
C VAL A 16 -12.24 8.90 2.33
N PHE A 17 -11.60 8.98 3.48
CA PHE A 17 -10.52 8.07 3.89
C PHE A 17 -10.80 7.51 5.28
N GLU A 18 -10.45 6.24 5.49
CA GLU A 18 -10.51 5.65 6.82
C GLU A 18 -9.38 6.17 7.72
N LEU A 19 -9.64 6.17 9.02
CA LEU A 19 -8.68 6.48 10.07
C LEU A 19 -8.28 5.19 10.79
N THR A 20 -7.06 5.15 11.35
CA THR A 20 -6.56 4.00 12.12
C THR A 20 -7.29 3.78 13.45
N SER A 21 -8.01 4.78 13.94
CA SER A 21 -8.76 4.77 15.21
C SER A 21 -9.95 5.71 15.15
N GLU A 22 -10.87 5.58 16.10
CA GLU A 22 -11.97 6.54 16.31
C GLU A 22 -11.44 7.94 16.63
N SER A 23 -12.07 8.94 16.03
CA SER A 23 -11.92 10.36 16.36
C SER A 23 -12.46 10.71 17.75
N ASP A 24 -12.35 11.98 18.12
CA ASP A 24 -12.91 12.52 19.36
C ASP A 24 -14.45 12.56 19.36
N ASP A 25 -15.06 12.84 20.51
CA ASP A 25 -16.52 12.94 20.67
C ASP A 25 -17.12 14.25 20.13
N VAL A 26 -16.26 15.14 19.60
CA VAL A 26 -16.63 16.40 18.98
C VAL A 26 -16.19 16.44 17.52
N GLU A 27 -17.02 17.06 16.69
CA GLU A 27 -16.67 17.29 15.29
C GLU A 27 -15.51 18.30 15.19
N PHE A 28 -14.54 17.98 14.34
CA PHE A 28 -13.47 18.89 13.97
C PHE A 28 -13.63 19.31 12.50
N VAL A 29 -13.60 20.62 12.25
CA VAL A 29 -13.68 21.21 10.91
C VAL A 29 -12.49 22.12 10.67
N HIS A 30 -11.69 21.80 9.66
CA HIS A 30 -10.59 22.65 9.19
C HIS A 30 -10.93 23.25 7.83
N LYS A 31 -10.73 24.56 7.68
CA LYS A 31 -10.87 25.28 6.40
C LYS A 31 -9.51 25.77 5.95
N ALA A 32 -9.02 25.25 4.83
CA ALA A 32 -7.78 25.68 4.22
C ALA A 32 -7.96 26.99 3.42
N SER A 33 -6.86 27.65 3.10
CA SER A 33 -6.86 28.92 2.35
C SER A 33 -7.31 28.79 0.89
N ASP A 34 -7.24 27.59 0.32
CA ASP A 34 -7.68 27.29 -1.04
C ASP A 34 -9.19 26.98 -1.13
N GLY A 35 -9.91 27.04 -0.01
CA GLY A 35 -11.33 26.72 0.07
C GLY A 35 -11.63 25.27 0.44
N THR A 36 -10.62 24.40 0.48
CA THR A 36 -10.79 23.00 0.91
C THR A 36 -11.31 22.96 2.35
N VAL A 37 -12.33 22.13 2.59
CA VAL A 37 -12.88 21.90 3.92
C VAL A 37 -12.63 20.45 4.31
N VAL A 38 -12.07 20.22 5.50
CA VAL A 38 -11.85 18.89 6.04
C VAL A 38 -12.69 18.71 7.29
N VAL A 39 -13.46 17.63 7.34
CA VAL A 39 -14.36 17.28 8.44
C VAL A 39 -13.91 15.94 9.02
N ILE A 40 -13.62 15.92 10.32
CA ILE A 40 -13.44 14.71 11.12
C ILE A 40 -14.68 14.60 12.02
N PRO A 41 -15.63 13.71 11.69
CA PRO A 41 -16.87 13.58 12.44
C PRO A 41 -16.62 12.99 13.83
N PRO A 42 -17.53 13.18 14.80
CA PRO A 42 -17.33 12.70 16.15
C PRO A 42 -17.51 11.19 16.28
N SER A 43 -16.60 10.52 16.99
CA SER A 43 -16.63 9.07 17.29
C SER A 43 -16.66 8.18 16.05
N GLU A 44 -16.06 8.65 14.96
CA GLU A 44 -16.03 7.95 13.67
C GLU A 44 -14.62 7.54 13.27
N LYS A 45 -14.50 6.56 12.37
CA LYS A 45 -13.22 6.08 11.82
C LYS A 45 -12.97 6.55 10.39
N PHE A 46 -13.44 7.74 10.05
CA PHE A 46 -13.22 8.31 8.72
C PHE A 46 -13.04 9.82 8.78
N ILE A 47 -12.49 10.36 7.70
CA ILE A 47 -12.32 11.79 7.45
C ILE A 47 -12.87 12.11 6.06
N VAL A 48 -13.54 13.25 5.95
CA VAL A 48 -14.10 13.74 4.68
C VAL A 48 -13.40 15.03 4.29
N VAL A 49 -12.94 15.09 3.05
CA VAL A 49 -12.38 16.29 2.43
C VAL A 49 -13.34 16.76 1.35
N GLN A 50 -13.69 18.04 1.35
CA GLN A 50 -14.65 18.69 0.47
C GLN A 50 -13.99 19.84 -0.27
N GLU A 51 -14.56 20.21 -1.42
CA GLU A 51 -14.12 21.35 -2.25
C GLU A 51 -12.62 21.30 -2.59
N CYS A 52 -12.10 20.08 -2.74
CA CYS A 52 -10.71 19.82 -3.06
C CYS A 52 -10.43 20.16 -4.53
N PRO A 53 -9.36 20.91 -4.83
CA PRO A 53 -8.98 21.23 -6.21
C PRO A 53 -8.50 19.97 -6.96
N GLY A 54 -8.75 19.93 -8.26
CA GLY A 54 -8.30 18.88 -9.17
C GLY A 54 -9.29 18.66 -10.31
N GLU A 55 -8.78 18.26 -11.47
CA GLU A 55 -9.60 18.04 -12.68
C GLU A 55 -9.95 16.57 -12.89
N ASP A 56 -9.20 15.65 -12.27
CA ASP A 56 -9.38 14.20 -12.40
C ASP A 56 -9.26 13.48 -11.05
N PHE A 57 -9.41 12.15 -11.12
CA PHE A 57 -9.31 11.27 -9.97
C PHE A 57 -7.95 11.39 -9.25
N ASP A 58 -6.84 11.39 -9.99
CA ASP A 58 -5.49 11.35 -9.40
C ASP A 58 -5.13 12.67 -8.72
N GLU A 59 -5.50 13.79 -9.33
CA GLU A 59 -5.32 15.12 -8.76
C GLU A 59 -6.15 15.31 -7.49
N VAL A 60 -7.45 15.01 -7.54
CA VAL A 60 -8.33 15.16 -6.38
C VAL A 60 -7.91 14.21 -5.27
N ASN A 61 -7.58 12.95 -5.57
CA ASN A 61 -7.13 11.98 -4.56
C ASN A 61 -5.86 12.47 -3.84
N ARG A 62 -4.84 12.88 -4.61
CA ARG A 62 -3.57 13.39 -4.07
C ARG A 62 -3.76 14.64 -3.21
N ASN A 63 -4.55 15.59 -3.70
CA ASN A 63 -4.80 16.84 -2.98
C ASN A 63 -5.65 16.60 -1.71
N ALA A 64 -6.62 15.69 -1.77
CA ALA A 64 -7.47 15.34 -0.64
C ALA A 64 -6.67 14.62 0.46
N LEU A 65 -5.80 13.67 0.11
CA LEU A 65 -4.90 13.02 1.07
C LEU A 65 -3.97 14.02 1.76
N ALA A 66 -3.39 14.96 1.00
CA ALA A 66 -2.55 16.02 1.56
C ALA A 66 -3.32 16.98 2.47
N ALA A 67 -4.57 17.31 2.14
CA ALA A 67 -5.43 18.13 2.99
C ALA A 67 -5.83 17.39 4.28
N ALA A 68 -6.17 16.10 4.17
CA ALA A 68 -6.53 15.26 5.31
C ALA A 68 -5.39 15.18 6.34
N ASN A 69 -4.15 14.93 5.90
CA ASN A 69 -3.00 14.90 6.81
C ASN A 69 -2.75 16.23 7.51
N ARG A 70 -2.77 17.35 6.76
CA ARG A 70 -2.63 18.69 7.36
C ARG A 70 -3.72 18.99 8.39
N ALA A 71 -4.95 18.57 8.13
CA ALA A 71 -6.05 18.72 9.08
C ALA A 71 -5.85 17.87 10.34
N ILE A 72 -5.36 16.63 10.20
CA ILE A 72 -5.00 15.76 11.33
C ILE A 72 -3.88 16.38 12.18
N ASP A 73 -2.84 16.95 11.54
CA ASP A 73 -1.75 17.64 12.25
C ASP A 73 -2.28 18.81 13.09
N ILE A 74 -3.17 19.63 12.52
CA ILE A 74 -3.79 20.77 13.20
C ILE A 74 -4.72 20.29 14.32
N HIS A 75 -5.54 19.27 14.06
CA HIS A 75 -6.43 18.66 15.05
C HIS A 75 -5.64 18.18 16.28
N PHE A 76 -4.55 17.44 16.06
CA PHE A 76 -3.67 16.99 17.13
C PHE A 76 -3.00 18.17 17.86
N GLY A 77 -2.52 19.17 17.10
CA GLY A 77 -1.94 20.40 17.67
C GLY A 77 -2.91 21.22 18.54
N GLN A 78 -4.22 21.03 18.36
CA GLN A 78 -5.28 21.65 19.16
C GLN A 78 -5.75 20.77 20.33
N GLY A 79 -5.06 19.67 20.60
CA GLY A 79 -5.36 18.76 21.72
C GLY A 79 -6.26 17.59 21.35
N GLY A 80 -6.57 17.40 20.06
CA GLY A 80 -7.28 16.22 19.57
C GLY A 80 -6.46 14.94 19.66
N ARG A 81 -7.08 13.80 19.36
CA ARG A 81 -6.42 12.49 19.36
C ARG A 81 -5.31 12.38 18.31
N PRO A 82 -4.29 11.53 18.56
CA PRO A 82 -3.29 11.19 17.54
C PRO A 82 -3.93 10.26 16.50
N LEU A 83 -4.53 10.86 15.47
CA LEU A 83 -5.13 10.15 14.36
C LEU A 83 -4.09 9.93 13.24
N ALA A 84 -4.34 8.94 12.40
CA ALA A 84 -3.60 8.70 11.17
C ALA A 84 -4.56 8.14 10.12
N LEU A 85 -4.29 8.40 8.84
CA LEU A 85 -5.01 7.72 7.76
C LEU A 85 -4.69 6.22 7.81
N ALA A 86 -5.72 5.40 7.61
CA ALA A 86 -5.56 3.97 7.46
C ALA A 86 -4.73 3.66 6.20
N HIS A 87 -4.13 2.47 6.18
CA HIS A 87 -3.38 2.00 5.03
C HIS A 87 -4.30 1.97 3.79
N LEU A 88 -3.73 2.23 2.60
CA LEU A 88 -4.48 2.28 1.33
C LEU A 88 -5.17 0.96 0.97
N SER A 89 -4.92 -0.12 1.71
CA SER A 89 -5.71 -1.35 1.64
C SER A 89 -7.16 -1.16 2.07
N SER A 90 -7.48 -0.17 2.90
CA SER A 90 -8.85 0.17 3.26
C SER A 90 -9.59 0.79 2.07
N PRO A 91 -10.91 0.54 1.94
CA PRO A 91 -11.75 1.24 0.99
C PRO A 91 -11.64 2.77 1.13
N PHE A 92 -11.60 3.46 0.00
CA PHE A 92 -11.71 4.93 -0.02
C PHE A 92 -12.59 5.40 -1.16
N ILE A 93 -13.03 6.66 -1.06
CA ILE A 93 -13.92 7.28 -2.02
C ILE A 93 -13.30 8.57 -2.54
N VAL A 94 -13.38 8.81 -3.84
CA VAL A 94 -13.00 10.08 -4.47
C VAL A 94 -14.13 10.54 -5.38
N CYS A 95 -14.46 11.82 -5.33
CA CYS A 95 -15.45 12.44 -6.20
C CYS A 95 -14.80 13.62 -6.94
N TRP A 96 -15.01 13.74 -8.25
CA TRP A 96 -14.48 14.83 -9.05
C TRP A 96 -15.46 15.24 -10.14
N LYS A 97 -15.23 16.41 -10.76
CA LYS A 97 -16.01 16.89 -11.90
C LYS A 97 -15.41 16.40 -13.20
N ALA A 98 -16.25 15.89 -14.09
CA ALA A 98 -15.90 15.44 -15.42
C ALA A 98 -16.91 16.03 -16.45
N PRO A 99 -16.67 15.88 -17.76
CA PRO A 99 -17.61 16.37 -18.78
C PRO A 99 -19.03 15.78 -18.66
N VAL A 100 -19.14 14.56 -18.10
CA VAL A 100 -20.43 13.88 -17.87
C VAL A 100 -21.17 14.36 -16.62
N GLY A 101 -20.54 15.22 -15.81
CA GLY A 101 -21.00 15.60 -14.47
C GLY A 101 -20.04 15.16 -13.39
N ARG A 102 -20.52 14.94 -12.17
CA ARG A 102 -19.76 14.42 -11.06
C ARG A 102 -19.63 12.91 -11.16
N ILE A 103 -18.39 12.44 -11.10
CA ILE A 103 -18.06 11.02 -11.00
C ILE A 103 -17.66 10.76 -9.56
N LEU A 104 -18.23 9.70 -8.97
CA LEU A 104 -17.81 9.19 -7.68
C LEU A 104 -17.20 7.80 -7.87
N ARG A 105 -15.98 7.61 -7.40
CA ARG A 105 -15.27 6.32 -7.45
C ARG A 105 -15.05 5.77 -6.05
N ILE A 106 -15.51 4.54 -5.83
CA ILE A 106 -15.18 3.72 -4.66
C ILE A 106 -14.02 2.79 -5.07
N VAL A 107 -12.96 2.74 -4.28
CA VAL A 107 -11.81 1.86 -4.54
C VAL A 107 -11.64 0.88 -3.40
N GLY A 108 -11.70 -0.42 -3.70
CA GLY A 108 -11.35 -1.52 -2.78
C GLY A 108 -10.14 -2.30 -3.27
N ARG A 109 -9.41 -2.96 -2.35
CA ARG A 109 -8.17 -3.69 -2.67
C ARG A 109 -8.11 -5.07 -2.02
N LEU A 110 -7.77 -6.07 -2.83
CA LEU A 110 -7.45 -7.43 -2.40
C LEU A 110 -5.97 -7.71 -2.61
N HIS A 111 -5.29 -8.12 -1.54
CA HIS A 111 -3.89 -8.52 -1.60
C HIS A 111 -3.78 -10.05 -1.69
N MET A 112 -3.18 -10.55 -2.77
CA MET A 112 -2.96 -11.98 -2.99
C MET A 112 -1.49 -12.35 -2.78
N ASN A 113 -1.23 -13.18 -1.77
CA ASN A 113 0.09 -13.77 -1.57
C ASN A 113 0.17 -15.15 -2.23
N LEU A 114 0.96 -15.25 -3.31
CA LEU A 114 1.08 -16.47 -4.11
C LEU A 114 2.26 -17.31 -3.62
N ARG A 115 2.02 -18.57 -3.27
CA ARG A 115 3.09 -19.52 -2.96
C ARG A 115 2.89 -20.79 -3.76
N ILE A 116 3.90 -21.15 -4.55
CA ILE A 116 3.96 -22.44 -5.23
C ILE A 116 4.91 -23.34 -4.44
N ARG A 117 4.46 -24.55 -4.10
CA ARG A 117 5.32 -25.58 -3.48
C ARG A 117 5.48 -26.73 -4.45
N ALA A 118 6.72 -27.03 -4.79
CA ALA A 118 7.10 -28.26 -5.47
C ALA A 118 7.90 -29.13 -4.50
N THR A 119 7.70 -30.45 -4.56
CA THR A 119 8.51 -31.41 -3.81
C THR A 119 9.18 -32.36 -4.79
N ALA A 120 10.46 -32.61 -4.58
CA ALA A 120 11.22 -33.59 -5.36
C ALA A 120 11.66 -34.70 -4.40
N VAL A 121 11.61 -35.94 -4.87
CA VAL A 121 12.17 -37.09 -4.18
C VAL A 121 13.34 -37.62 -4.99
N VAL A 122 14.49 -37.77 -4.37
CA VAL A 122 15.66 -38.41 -4.99
C VAL A 122 15.54 -39.90 -4.74
N ARG A 123 15.68 -40.71 -5.80
CA ARG A 123 15.77 -42.16 -5.70
C ARG A 123 17.17 -42.61 -6.08
N ASP A 124 17.71 -43.58 -5.35
CA ASP A 124 18.95 -44.25 -5.72
C ASP A 124 18.74 -45.20 -6.92
N THR A 125 19.82 -45.87 -7.35
CA THR A 125 19.80 -46.83 -8.46
C THR A 125 18.91 -48.05 -8.20
N GLU A 126 18.56 -48.32 -6.95
CA GLU A 126 17.69 -49.42 -6.52
C GLU A 126 16.23 -48.96 -6.32
N GLY A 127 15.95 -47.67 -6.54
CA GLY A 127 14.63 -47.06 -6.42
C GLY A 127 14.26 -46.59 -5.01
N ASN A 128 15.17 -46.70 -4.03
CA ASN A 128 14.92 -46.25 -2.65
C ASN A 128 15.02 -44.73 -2.55
N ILE A 129 14.18 -44.13 -1.70
CA ILE A 129 14.23 -42.69 -1.46
C ILE A 129 15.48 -42.35 -0.66
N VAL A 130 16.28 -41.42 -1.17
CA VAL A 130 17.47 -40.91 -0.48
C VAL A 130 17.07 -39.78 0.47
N THR A 131 17.21 -40.02 1.77
CA THR A 131 16.96 -39.00 2.80
C THR A 131 18.15 -38.06 2.90
N GLN A 132 17.94 -36.78 2.62
CA GLN A 132 18.97 -35.75 2.83
C GLN A 132 19.09 -35.42 4.33
N PRO A 133 20.31 -35.19 4.85
CA PRO A 133 20.47 -34.73 6.22
C PRO A 133 19.78 -33.38 6.40
N PRO A 134 19.23 -33.09 7.60
CA PRO A 134 18.59 -31.80 7.86
C PRO A 134 19.62 -30.68 7.71
N ALA A 135 19.18 -29.55 7.15
CA ALA A 135 20.02 -28.36 7.04
C ALA A 135 20.51 -27.92 8.42
N PRO A 136 21.75 -27.38 8.53
CA PRO A 136 22.27 -26.89 9.79
C PRO A 136 21.37 -25.77 10.36
N PRO A 137 21.26 -25.64 11.69
CA PRO A 137 20.50 -24.56 12.31
C PRO A 137 21.05 -23.20 11.87
N LYS A 138 20.15 -22.29 11.50
CA LYS A 138 20.52 -20.92 11.13
C LYS A 138 20.78 -20.10 12.39
N VAL A 139 21.83 -19.29 12.37
CA VAL A 139 22.17 -18.38 13.49
C VAL A 139 21.39 -17.08 13.32
N TRP A 140 20.78 -16.62 14.41
CA TRP A 140 20.08 -15.35 14.41
C TRP A 140 21.06 -14.19 14.36
N HIS A 141 20.76 -13.18 13.54
CA HIS A 141 21.48 -11.91 13.45
C HIS A 141 20.50 -10.76 13.61
N GLU A 142 20.91 -9.65 14.24
CA GLU A 142 20.02 -8.55 14.59
C GLU A 142 19.36 -7.89 13.36
N SER A 143 20.09 -7.82 12.25
CA SER A 143 19.56 -7.34 10.97
C SER A 143 18.26 -8.03 10.52
N LEU A 144 18.06 -9.31 10.88
CA LEU A 144 16.84 -10.05 10.56
C LEU A 144 15.60 -9.47 11.27
N ARG A 145 15.77 -8.90 12.47
CA ARG A 145 14.68 -8.23 13.20
C ARG A 145 14.24 -6.98 12.45
N TYR A 146 15.18 -6.12 12.08
CA TYR A 146 14.88 -4.90 11.33
C TYR A 146 14.25 -5.22 9.98
N TYR A 147 14.76 -6.23 9.28
CA TYR A 147 14.18 -6.63 8.00
C TYR A 147 12.74 -7.15 8.16
N ARG A 148 12.46 -7.97 9.18
CA ARG A 148 11.09 -8.40 9.51
C ARG A 148 10.17 -7.21 9.79
N LEU A 149 10.63 -6.22 10.57
CA LEU A 149 9.86 -5.01 10.87
C LEU A 149 9.61 -4.17 9.61
N SER A 150 10.58 -4.08 8.71
CA SER A 150 10.39 -3.42 7.40
C SER A 150 9.28 -4.07 6.58
N GLU A 151 9.22 -5.40 6.55
CA GLU A 151 8.17 -6.11 5.80
C GLU A 151 6.80 -6.05 6.51
N ALA A 152 6.76 -5.87 7.83
CA ALA A 152 5.54 -5.78 8.63
C ALA A 152 4.96 -4.36 8.76
N ALA A 153 5.76 -3.32 8.55
CA ALA A 153 5.36 -1.92 8.72
C ALA A 153 4.21 -1.53 7.78
N THR A 154 3.17 -0.89 8.31
CA THR A 154 2.03 -0.38 7.53
C THR A 154 2.30 0.99 6.91
N ASP A 155 3.41 1.63 7.25
CA ASP A 155 3.84 2.90 6.65
C ASP A 155 5.12 2.71 5.82
N LEU A 156 5.21 3.45 4.70
CA LEU A 156 6.33 3.35 3.76
C LEU A 156 7.63 3.88 4.37
N PHE A 157 7.58 4.97 5.15
CA PHE A 157 8.76 5.57 5.77
C PHE A 157 9.31 4.65 6.86
N ASP A 158 8.44 4.08 7.70
CA ASP A 158 8.85 3.09 8.70
C ASP A 158 9.39 1.81 8.06
N SER A 159 8.75 1.35 6.98
CA SER A 159 9.22 0.22 6.18
C SER A 159 10.63 0.47 5.66
N PHE A 160 10.88 1.64 5.04
CA PHE A 160 12.18 1.99 4.51
C PHE A 160 13.23 2.20 5.63
N ARG A 161 12.86 2.88 6.72
CA ARG A 161 13.75 3.11 7.87
C ARG A 161 14.25 1.80 8.46
N ASN A 162 13.35 0.85 8.69
CA ASN A 162 13.73 -0.47 9.18
C ASN A 162 14.56 -1.25 8.15
N LEU A 163 14.34 -1.07 6.85
CA LEU A 163 15.18 -1.67 5.81
C LEU A 163 16.61 -1.11 5.84
N TYR A 164 16.75 0.20 5.96
CA TYR A 164 18.04 0.88 6.11
C TYR A 164 18.80 0.32 7.33
N LEU A 165 18.13 0.23 8.49
CA LEU A 165 18.73 -0.34 9.72
C LEU A 165 19.12 -1.81 9.56
N ALA A 166 18.35 -2.59 8.80
CA ALA A 166 18.69 -3.99 8.51
C ALA A 166 20.00 -4.08 7.70
N ILE A 167 20.15 -3.25 6.67
CA ILE A 167 21.37 -3.18 5.85
C ILE A 167 22.54 -2.70 6.70
N GLU A 168 22.36 -1.62 7.46
CA GLU A 168 23.39 -1.06 8.32
C GLU A 168 23.87 -2.09 9.37
N SER A 169 22.95 -2.78 10.04
CA SER A 169 23.26 -3.82 11.02
C SER A 169 24.02 -5.00 10.40
N LEU A 170 23.60 -5.48 9.22
CA LEU A 170 24.30 -6.57 8.52
C LEU A 170 25.71 -6.14 8.14
N LEU A 171 25.86 -4.98 7.49
CA LEU A 171 27.16 -4.48 7.06
C LEU A 171 28.09 -4.20 8.24
N SER A 172 27.57 -3.78 9.38
CA SER A 172 28.36 -3.55 10.60
C SER A 172 28.87 -4.86 11.21
N GLY A 173 28.09 -5.94 11.13
CA GLY A 173 28.53 -7.27 11.53
C GLY A 173 29.69 -7.79 10.67
N GLU A 174 29.62 -7.58 9.35
CA GLU A 174 30.64 -8.06 8.40
C GLU A 174 31.86 -7.14 8.29
N VAL A 175 31.62 -5.83 8.34
CA VAL A 175 32.64 -4.80 8.18
C VAL A 175 32.49 -3.78 9.32
N PRO A 176 33.02 -4.07 10.51
CA PRO A 176 32.89 -3.17 11.66
C PRO A 176 33.47 -1.77 11.37
N PRO A 177 32.92 -0.70 11.98
CA PRO A 177 33.52 0.62 11.97
C PRO A 177 34.96 0.58 12.47
N ALA A 178 35.87 1.22 11.74
CA ALA A 178 37.27 1.27 12.13
C ALA A 178 37.49 2.33 13.21
N GLU A 179 38.51 2.13 14.05
CA GLU A 179 39.04 3.23 14.86
C GLU A 179 39.82 4.18 13.96
N GLY A 180 39.39 5.43 13.93
CA GLY A 180 40.06 6.51 13.24
C GLY A 180 41.28 7.04 14.01
N PRO A 181 42.07 7.93 13.39
CA PRO A 181 43.22 8.55 14.03
C PRO A 181 42.83 9.24 15.34
N ARG A 182 43.61 8.98 16.41
CA ARG A 182 43.37 9.50 17.78
C ARG A 182 42.16 8.89 18.50
N GLY A 183 41.76 7.67 18.15
CA GLY A 183 40.69 6.93 18.83
C GLY A 183 39.29 7.49 18.56
N ARG A 184 39.12 8.29 17.50
CA ARG A 184 37.80 8.75 17.07
C ARG A 184 37.15 7.67 16.21
N PRO A 185 35.86 7.36 16.38
CA PRO A 185 35.20 6.42 15.49
C PRO A 185 35.20 6.95 14.05
N GLU A 186 35.37 6.04 13.09
CA GLU A 186 35.14 6.33 11.67
C GLU A 186 33.75 6.94 11.48
N GLY A 187 33.63 7.99 10.67
CA GLY A 187 32.33 8.61 10.41
C GLY A 187 31.44 7.70 9.57
N ASP A 188 30.14 7.65 9.88
CA ASP A 188 29.15 6.77 9.25
C ASP A 188 29.23 6.72 7.72
N SER A 189 29.37 7.88 7.06
CA SER A 189 29.44 7.93 5.59
C SER A 189 30.70 7.25 5.04
N ALA A 190 31.86 7.50 5.67
CA ALA A 190 33.12 6.90 5.25
C ALA A 190 33.10 5.38 5.48
N TRP A 191 32.56 4.98 6.63
CA TRP A 191 32.36 3.58 6.99
C TRP A 191 31.44 2.87 5.98
N LEU A 192 30.27 3.42 5.70
CA LEU A 192 29.30 2.78 4.80
C LEU A 192 29.87 2.64 3.38
N ALA A 193 30.55 3.67 2.87
CA ALA A 193 31.22 3.60 1.57
C ALA A 193 32.29 2.49 1.53
N ARG A 194 33.06 2.32 2.62
CA ARG A 194 34.05 1.25 2.77
C ARG A 194 33.40 -0.13 2.87
N ALA A 195 32.35 -0.27 3.66
CA ALA A 195 31.60 -1.52 3.83
C ALA A 195 30.98 -1.99 2.52
N LEU A 196 30.31 -1.09 1.78
CA LEU A 196 29.74 -1.39 0.46
C LEU A 196 30.80 -1.81 -0.56
N ARG A 197 31.98 -1.17 -0.56
CA ARG A 197 33.10 -1.59 -1.42
C ARG A 197 33.58 -2.99 -1.06
N LYS A 198 33.68 -3.30 0.23
CA LYS A 198 34.18 -4.60 0.69
C LYS A 198 33.22 -5.73 0.33
N VAL A 199 31.92 -5.58 0.58
CA VAL A 199 30.94 -6.63 0.23
C VAL A 199 30.75 -6.79 -1.27
N ALA A 200 31.07 -5.75 -2.07
CA ALA A 200 31.06 -5.85 -3.52
C ALA A 200 32.14 -6.79 -4.09
N GLU A 201 33.11 -7.22 -3.26
CA GLU A 201 34.08 -8.25 -3.63
C GLU A 201 33.44 -9.65 -3.66
N ASP A 202 32.40 -9.88 -2.85
CA ASP A 202 31.73 -11.18 -2.69
C ASP A 202 30.34 -11.23 -3.37
N VAL A 203 29.66 -10.08 -3.47
CA VAL A 203 28.28 -9.97 -3.98
C VAL A 203 28.22 -8.92 -5.09
N ASP A 204 27.71 -9.29 -6.26
CA ASP A 204 27.45 -8.32 -7.33
C ASP A 204 26.36 -7.33 -6.93
N LEU A 205 26.76 -6.07 -6.68
CA LEU A 205 25.85 -5.00 -6.29
C LEU A 205 25.19 -4.28 -7.48
N SER A 206 25.63 -4.55 -8.71
CA SER A 206 25.13 -3.87 -9.93
C SER A 206 23.61 -3.97 -10.09
N PRO A 207 22.95 -5.11 -9.82
CA PRO A 207 21.49 -5.23 -9.91
C PRO A 207 20.70 -4.39 -8.91
N PHE A 208 21.38 -3.83 -7.90
CA PHE A 208 20.77 -3.02 -6.83
C PHE A 208 21.19 -1.56 -6.88
N ALA A 209 22.06 -1.17 -7.81
CA ALA A 209 22.44 0.22 -7.98
C ALA A 209 21.33 1.00 -8.72
N PRO A 210 21.07 2.26 -8.36
CA PRO A 210 20.30 3.15 -9.23
C PRO A 210 21.07 3.39 -10.54
N SER A 211 20.35 3.84 -11.58
CA SER A 211 21.00 4.23 -12.85
C SER A 211 22.01 5.35 -12.59
N SER A 212 23.29 5.09 -12.85
CA SER A 212 24.40 6.00 -12.57
C SER A 212 25.64 5.64 -13.38
N ALA A 213 26.49 6.63 -13.68
CA ALA A 213 27.81 6.40 -14.25
C ALA A 213 28.85 5.94 -13.21
N LYS A 214 28.51 5.97 -11.92
CA LYS A 214 29.39 5.54 -10.82
C LYS A 214 29.41 4.03 -10.71
N ALA A 215 30.49 3.49 -10.15
CA ALA A 215 30.53 2.09 -9.72
C ALA A 215 29.38 1.79 -8.74
N ALA A 216 28.81 0.59 -8.81
CA ALA A 216 27.59 0.22 -8.09
C ALA A 216 27.60 0.57 -6.60
N HIS A 217 28.69 0.25 -5.88
CA HIS A 217 28.84 0.57 -4.46
C HIS A 217 28.81 2.09 -4.17
N ASN A 218 29.38 2.92 -5.05
CA ASN A 218 29.36 4.37 -4.91
C ASN A 218 27.98 4.95 -5.25
N ALA A 219 27.31 4.41 -6.26
CA ALA A 219 25.95 4.81 -6.63
C ALA A 219 24.95 4.48 -5.52
N ILE A 220 25.06 3.30 -4.90
CA ILE A 220 24.25 2.88 -3.75
C ILE A 220 24.53 3.78 -2.54
N HIS A 221 25.80 4.08 -2.23
CA HIS A 221 26.13 4.97 -1.12
C HIS A 221 25.50 6.37 -1.30
N GLU A 222 25.62 6.96 -2.49
CA GLU A 222 25.02 8.27 -2.78
C GLU A 222 23.50 8.24 -2.64
N ASP A 223 22.83 7.27 -3.27
CA ASP A 223 21.37 7.19 -3.23
C ASP A 223 20.86 6.86 -1.83
N LEU A 224 21.37 5.80 -1.20
CA LEU A 224 20.89 5.33 0.10
C LEU A 224 21.21 6.30 1.24
N TYR A 225 22.45 6.81 1.31
CA TYR A 225 22.93 7.57 2.46
C TYR A 225 22.87 9.09 2.24
N VAL A 226 23.27 9.58 1.06
CA VAL A 226 23.32 11.03 0.83
C VAL A 226 21.94 11.56 0.50
N ASN A 227 21.20 10.88 -0.38
CA ASN A 227 19.91 11.36 -0.87
C ASN A 227 18.75 10.88 0.02
N LEU A 228 18.46 9.58 0.04
CA LEU A 228 17.27 9.01 0.66
C LEU A 228 17.27 9.20 2.19
N ARG A 229 18.35 8.80 2.89
CA ARG A 229 18.47 8.99 4.34
C ARG A 229 18.30 10.46 4.72
N THR A 230 18.94 11.37 3.99
CA THR A 230 18.87 12.81 4.30
C THR A 230 17.45 13.34 4.08
N ALA A 231 16.80 12.98 2.98
CA ALA A 231 15.44 13.41 2.66
C ALA A 231 14.41 12.84 3.65
N MET A 232 14.59 11.61 4.12
CA MET A 232 13.62 10.92 4.98
C MET A 232 13.85 11.11 6.48
N PHE A 233 15.09 11.32 6.94
CA PHE A 233 15.42 11.35 8.37
C PHE A 233 15.78 12.76 8.90
N HIS A 234 15.72 13.78 8.05
CA HIS A 234 15.90 15.17 8.47
C HIS A 234 14.69 16.02 8.12
N ALA A 235 14.38 16.99 8.99
CA ALA A 235 13.27 17.93 8.85
C ALA A 235 13.75 19.39 8.90
N LYS A 236 14.99 19.67 8.47
CA LYS A 236 15.56 21.02 8.52
C LYS A 236 14.90 21.90 7.45
N LEU A 237 14.32 23.02 7.87
CA LEU A 237 13.73 24.02 6.97
C LEU A 237 14.72 24.44 5.88
N GLY A 238 14.21 24.61 4.65
CA GLY A 238 15.00 25.01 3.47
C GLY A 238 15.77 23.89 2.78
N ARG A 239 15.50 22.63 3.14
CA ARG A 239 15.99 21.44 2.42
C ARG A 239 14.82 20.66 1.85
N GLU A 240 15.07 19.93 0.78
CA GLU A 240 14.13 18.91 0.32
C GLU A 240 14.04 17.82 1.39
N THR A 241 12.87 17.69 1.99
CA THR A 241 12.57 16.71 3.03
C THR A 241 11.24 16.07 2.67
N TRP A 242 11.17 14.75 2.74
CA TRP A 242 9.94 14.02 2.50
C TRP A 242 9.30 13.73 3.84
N THR A 243 8.03 14.11 3.97
CA THR A 243 7.27 13.89 5.20
C THR A 243 6.56 12.53 5.13
N PRO A 244 6.44 11.82 6.27
CA PRO A 244 5.56 10.66 6.35
C PRO A 244 4.17 11.01 5.83
N GLN A 245 3.54 10.06 5.12
CA GLN A 245 2.24 10.31 4.48
C GLN A 245 2.25 11.52 3.52
N ASP A 246 3.34 11.74 2.78
CA ASP A 246 3.32 12.56 1.56
C ASP A 246 3.29 11.67 0.32
N TRP A 247 2.26 11.88 -0.50
CA TRP A 247 2.04 11.09 -1.72
C TRP A 247 2.81 11.63 -2.93
N SER A 248 3.29 12.87 -2.90
CA SER A 248 4.00 13.48 -4.03
C SER A 248 5.37 12.83 -4.31
N SER A 249 6.05 12.36 -3.26
CA SER A 249 7.41 11.81 -3.31
C SER A 249 7.45 10.29 -3.08
N ARG A 250 6.31 9.61 -3.19
CA ARG A 250 6.14 8.20 -2.81
C ARG A 250 6.85 7.24 -3.77
N SER A 251 6.65 7.40 -5.07
CA SER A 251 7.16 6.46 -6.08
C SER A 251 8.68 6.26 -6.03
N PRO A 252 9.52 7.32 -5.87
CA PRO A 252 10.96 7.16 -5.67
C PRO A 252 11.32 6.32 -4.44
N ILE A 253 10.64 6.53 -3.31
CA ILE A 253 10.88 5.79 -2.07
C ILE A 253 10.51 4.31 -2.25
N VAL A 254 9.38 4.03 -2.89
CA VAL A 254 8.93 2.65 -3.17
C VAL A 254 9.93 1.92 -4.05
N ALA A 255 10.38 2.54 -5.14
CA ALA A 255 11.37 1.98 -6.04
C ALA A 255 12.69 1.68 -5.31
N ALA A 256 13.16 2.62 -4.46
CA ALA A 256 14.34 2.43 -3.64
C ALA A 256 14.16 1.30 -2.61
N ARG A 257 13.02 1.25 -1.93
CA ARG A 257 12.68 0.21 -0.96
C ARG A 257 12.72 -1.18 -1.58
N ILE A 258 12.11 -1.35 -2.75
CA ILE A 258 12.11 -2.64 -3.49
C ILE A 258 13.54 -3.03 -3.87
N ARG A 259 14.32 -2.08 -4.40
CA ARG A 259 15.71 -2.28 -4.81
C ARG A 259 16.58 -2.71 -3.62
N TYR A 260 16.51 -2.01 -2.50
CA TYR A 260 17.33 -2.29 -1.33
C TYR A 260 16.86 -3.49 -0.51
N ALA A 261 15.57 -3.85 -0.55
CA ALA A 261 15.10 -5.11 0.02
C ALA A 261 15.69 -6.32 -0.73
N ARG A 262 15.82 -6.23 -2.06
CA ARG A 262 16.52 -7.27 -2.85
C ARG A 262 18.00 -7.34 -2.50
N MET A 263 18.67 -6.19 -2.33
CA MET A 263 20.07 -6.13 -1.90
C MET A 263 20.26 -6.80 -0.54
N PHE A 264 19.46 -6.42 0.46
CA PHE A 264 19.52 -7.00 1.81
C PHE A 264 19.42 -8.52 1.77
N ARG A 265 18.49 -9.08 0.97
CA ARG A 265 18.31 -10.53 0.86
C ARG A 265 19.49 -11.23 0.21
N ALA A 266 20.12 -10.61 -0.78
CA ALA A 266 21.34 -11.16 -1.38
C ALA A 266 22.49 -11.19 -0.36
N LEU A 267 22.66 -10.10 0.40
CA LEU A 267 23.66 -10.02 1.47
C LEU A 267 23.37 -11.04 2.59
N ALA A 268 22.13 -11.16 3.04
CA ALA A 268 21.74 -12.11 4.09
C ALA A 268 21.88 -13.57 3.65
N ALA A 269 21.61 -13.88 2.38
CA ALA A 269 21.89 -15.21 1.83
C ALA A 269 23.39 -15.52 1.83
N GLN A 270 24.23 -14.54 1.46
CA GLN A 270 25.68 -14.71 1.40
C GLN A 270 26.32 -14.83 2.79
N TYR A 271 26.00 -13.92 3.71
CA TYR A 271 26.73 -13.77 4.97
C TYR A 271 26.07 -14.48 6.16
N LEU A 272 24.74 -14.66 6.12
CA LEU A 272 23.98 -15.26 7.23
C LEU A 272 23.44 -16.65 6.90
N ASP A 273 23.65 -17.13 5.67
CA ASP A 273 23.07 -18.38 5.16
C ASP A 273 21.53 -18.39 5.33
N VAL A 274 20.89 -17.23 5.23
CA VAL A 274 19.42 -17.07 5.29
C VAL A 274 18.89 -16.84 3.87
N PRO A 275 18.51 -17.90 3.14
CA PRO A 275 17.90 -17.73 1.84
C PRO A 275 16.50 -17.13 1.98
N TYR A 276 16.15 -16.24 1.06
CA TYR A 276 14.79 -15.74 0.87
C TYR A 276 14.20 -16.38 -0.39
N PRO A 277 13.71 -17.63 -0.31
CA PRO A 277 13.17 -18.32 -1.47
C PRO A 277 11.99 -17.54 -2.01
N SER A 278 12.04 -17.19 -3.29
CA SER A 278 10.91 -16.61 -4.00
C SER A 278 10.15 -17.71 -4.74
N SER A 279 8.83 -17.69 -4.67
CA SER A 279 7.97 -18.60 -5.44
C SER A 279 6.71 -17.88 -5.86
N GLY A 280 6.17 -18.22 -7.02
CA GLY A 280 4.90 -17.68 -7.52
C GLY A 280 4.94 -17.55 -9.03
N PHE A 281 4.19 -16.61 -9.59
CA PHE A 281 4.07 -16.45 -11.03
C PHE A 281 5.15 -15.51 -11.59
N PHE A 282 5.38 -15.58 -12.89
CA PHE A 282 5.99 -14.45 -13.60
C PHE A 282 4.90 -13.42 -13.91
N SER A 283 5.27 -12.14 -14.02
CA SER A 283 4.29 -11.04 -14.10
C SER A 283 3.34 -11.16 -15.30
N ALA A 284 3.80 -11.66 -16.44
CA ALA A 284 2.94 -11.86 -17.61
C ALA A 284 1.88 -12.95 -17.37
N TYR A 285 2.24 -14.07 -16.72
CA TYR A 285 1.27 -15.11 -16.35
C TYR A 285 0.30 -14.64 -15.27
N TRP A 286 0.79 -13.84 -14.31
CA TRP A 286 -0.07 -13.18 -13.34
C TRP A 286 -1.12 -12.31 -14.04
N ALA A 287 -0.67 -11.41 -14.92
CA ALA A 287 -1.54 -10.52 -15.68
C ALA A 287 -2.62 -11.31 -16.44
N GLU A 288 -2.20 -12.27 -17.26
CA GLU A 288 -3.12 -13.10 -18.06
C GLU A 288 -4.11 -13.88 -17.19
N THR A 289 -3.62 -14.55 -16.14
CA THR A 289 -4.46 -15.36 -15.25
C THR A 289 -5.48 -14.51 -14.50
N ILE A 290 -5.06 -13.36 -13.97
CA ILE A 290 -5.95 -12.49 -13.18
C ILE A 290 -6.93 -11.75 -14.08
N GLU A 291 -6.51 -11.27 -15.25
CA GLU A 291 -7.44 -10.66 -16.21
C GLU A 291 -8.54 -11.65 -16.64
N GLN A 292 -8.18 -12.89 -16.98
CA GLN A 292 -9.17 -13.93 -17.30
C GLN A 292 -10.14 -14.21 -16.16
N GLN A 293 -9.66 -14.19 -14.91
CA GLN A 293 -10.51 -14.33 -13.73
C GLN A 293 -11.43 -13.12 -13.55
N LEU A 294 -10.89 -11.89 -13.64
CA LEU A 294 -11.64 -10.64 -13.51
C LEU A 294 -12.77 -10.54 -14.55
N LEU A 295 -12.53 -10.96 -15.79
CA LEU A 295 -13.57 -11.01 -16.83
C LEU A 295 -14.72 -11.98 -16.52
N ALA A 296 -14.53 -12.94 -15.61
CA ALA A 296 -15.59 -13.84 -15.16
C ALA A 296 -16.39 -13.28 -13.97
N TYR A 297 -16.00 -12.14 -13.41
CA TYR A 297 -16.67 -11.48 -12.30
C TYR A 297 -17.50 -10.29 -12.77
N THR A 298 -18.50 -9.92 -11.96
CA THR A 298 -19.29 -8.70 -12.10
C THR A 298 -19.26 -7.96 -10.78
N VAL A 299 -19.10 -6.65 -10.85
CA VAL A 299 -19.11 -5.77 -9.68
C VAL A 299 -20.55 -5.59 -9.20
N PHE A 300 -20.76 -5.59 -7.88
CA PHE A 300 -22.06 -5.30 -7.28
C PHE A 300 -21.96 -4.21 -6.21
N VAL A 301 -23.10 -3.59 -5.92
CA VAL A 301 -23.31 -2.72 -4.76
C VAL A 301 -24.58 -3.13 -4.04
N SER A 302 -24.60 -2.93 -2.72
CA SER A 302 -25.74 -3.28 -1.86
C SER A 302 -25.93 -2.26 -0.73
N ASN A 303 -27.18 -2.12 -0.30
CA ASN A 303 -27.55 -1.35 0.90
C ASN A 303 -27.63 -2.22 2.16
N ASP A 304 -27.18 -3.47 2.11
CA ASP A 304 -27.20 -4.36 3.26
C ASP A 304 -26.25 -3.85 4.36
N PRO A 305 -26.73 -3.72 5.61
CA PRO A 305 -25.95 -3.13 6.70
C PRO A 305 -24.99 -4.10 7.39
N THR A 306 -25.05 -5.40 7.09
CA THR A 306 -24.19 -6.39 7.78
C THR A 306 -22.73 -6.09 7.48
N LEU A 307 -21.87 -6.10 8.51
CA LEU A 307 -20.44 -5.98 8.32
C LEU A 307 -19.84 -7.37 8.03
N VAL A 308 -18.84 -7.42 7.16
CA VAL A 308 -18.07 -8.64 6.83
C VAL A 308 -17.43 -9.24 8.08
N SER A 309 -17.12 -8.42 9.09
CA SER A 309 -16.62 -8.87 10.40
C SER A 309 -17.65 -9.65 11.22
N ASP A 310 -18.94 -9.47 10.94
CA ASP A 310 -20.04 -10.06 11.70
C ASP A 310 -20.50 -11.39 11.09
N GLU A 311 -19.99 -11.74 9.91
CA GLU A 311 -20.31 -12.97 9.19
C GLU A 311 -19.30 -14.08 9.51
N PRO A 312 -19.75 -15.36 9.63
CA PRO A 312 -18.84 -16.48 9.74
C PRO A 312 -17.89 -16.54 8.54
N THR A 313 -16.60 -16.69 8.80
CA THR A 313 -15.58 -16.76 7.75
C THR A 313 -15.89 -17.87 6.75
N GLY A 314 -16.04 -17.51 5.48
CA GLY A 314 -16.33 -18.45 4.40
C GLY A 314 -17.83 -18.67 4.13
N GLU A 315 -18.72 -18.05 4.89
CA GLU A 315 -20.17 -18.08 4.70
C GLU A 315 -20.72 -16.71 4.27
N TYR A 316 -19.91 -15.93 3.57
CA TYR A 316 -20.29 -14.59 3.15
C TYR A 316 -21.47 -14.61 2.17
N GLN A 317 -22.47 -13.78 2.45
CA GLN A 317 -23.62 -13.60 1.58
C GLN A 317 -23.67 -12.19 1.00
N LEU A 318 -24.33 -12.04 -0.14
CA LEU A 318 -24.50 -10.73 -0.78
C LEU A 318 -25.29 -9.76 0.09
N SER A 319 -26.35 -10.26 0.71
CA SER A 319 -27.27 -9.46 1.52
C SER A 319 -27.79 -10.27 2.71
N PRO A 320 -26.95 -10.53 3.73
CA PRO A 320 -27.29 -11.38 4.88
C PRO A 320 -28.51 -10.89 5.67
N ALA A 321 -28.70 -9.56 5.76
CA ALA A 321 -29.84 -8.94 6.43
C ALA A 321 -31.03 -8.68 5.47
N GLY A 322 -30.98 -9.20 4.25
CA GLY A 322 -32.02 -9.01 3.23
C GLY A 322 -31.98 -7.64 2.55
N GLY A 323 -30.84 -6.95 2.58
CA GLY A 323 -30.63 -5.75 1.78
C GLY A 323 -30.84 -6.00 0.27
N ARG A 324 -31.10 -4.93 -0.47
CA ARG A 324 -31.15 -4.94 -1.93
C ARG A 324 -29.74 -4.81 -2.48
N HIS A 325 -29.51 -5.39 -3.66
CA HIS A 325 -28.27 -5.23 -4.41
C HIS A 325 -28.56 -5.11 -5.90
N ILE A 326 -27.61 -4.55 -6.63
CA ILE A 326 -27.57 -4.56 -8.09
C ILE A 326 -26.16 -4.89 -8.57
N THR A 327 -26.09 -5.53 -9.73
CA THR A 327 -24.84 -5.70 -10.47
C THR A 327 -24.62 -4.52 -11.39
N LEU A 328 -23.37 -4.08 -11.51
CA LEU A 328 -22.97 -2.99 -12.37
C LEU A 328 -22.37 -3.55 -13.68
N PRO A 329 -22.66 -2.96 -14.86
CA PRO A 329 -21.88 -3.22 -16.06
C PRO A 329 -20.38 -3.13 -15.75
N SER A 330 -19.67 -4.23 -15.99
CA SER A 330 -18.29 -4.41 -15.51
C SER A 330 -17.30 -4.62 -16.66
N SER A 331 -16.12 -4.04 -16.52
CA SER A 331 -14.99 -4.21 -17.45
C SER A 331 -13.67 -4.23 -16.67
N LEU A 332 -12.58 -4.58 -17.34
CA LEU A 332 -11.25 -4.39 -16.77
C LEU A 332 -11.01 -2.89 -16.51
N ALA A 333 -10.38 -2.58 -15.38
CA ALA A 333 -9.96 -1.22 -15.02
C ALA A 333 -8.55 -0.99 -15.58
N GLU A 334 -8.47 -0.57 -16.83
CA GLU A 334 -7.19 -0.39 -17.54
C GLU A 334 -6.38 0.79 -16.98
N ASP A 335 -7.06 1.83 -16.48
CA ASP A 335 -6.46 3.05 -15.92
C ASP A 335 -5.62 2.81 -14.66
N VAL A 336 -5.89 1.72 -13.95
CA VAL A 336 -5.20 1.33 -12.70
C VAL A 336 -4.28 0.13 -12.86
N SER A 337 -4.10 -0.37 -14.09
CA SER A 337 -3.32 -1.59 -14.35
C SER A 337 -1.81 -1.35 -14.25
N GLN A 338 -1.13 -2.14 -13.41
CA GLN A 338 0.32 -2.08 -13.20
C GLN A 338 0.93 -3.49 -13.21
N VAL A 339 2.25 -3.67 -13.16
CA VAL A 339 2.89 -5.00 -13.33
C VAL A 339 2.28 -6.11 -12.45
N TRP A 340 1.91 -5.78 -11.22
CA TRP A 340 1.30 -6.72 -10.26
C TRP A 340 -0.10 -6.33 -9.79
N THR A 341 -0.69 -5.30 -10.41
CA THR A 341 -2.02 -4.80 -10.06
C THR A 341 -2.94 -4.94 -11.25
N ARG A 342 -4.09 -5.55 -11.04
CA ARG A 342 -5.19 -5.61 -12.01
C ARG A 342 -6.45 -5.18 -11.33
N GLY A 343 -7.41 -4.64 -12.08
CA GLY A 343 -8.68 -4.23 -11.50
C GLY A 343 -9.86 -4.57 -12.39
N ILE A 344 -11.02 -4.66 -11.77
CA ILE A 344 -12.32 -4.64 -12.44
C ILE A 344 -13.04 -3.36 -11.99
N VAL A 345 -13.73 -2.71 -12.92
CA VAL A 345 -14.56 -1.55 -12.64
C VAL A 345 -16.00 -1.84 -13.00
N GLY A 346 -16.93 -1.54 -12.09
CA GLY A 346 -18.35 -1.48 -12.34
C GLY A 346 -18.79 -0.03 -12.51
N VAL A 347 -19.55 0.28 -13.57
CA VAL A 347 -20.00 1.64 -13.86
C VAL A 347 -21.51 1.70 -14.03
N GLU A 348 -22.17 2.63 -13.34
CA GLU A 348 -23.60 2.89 -13.48
C GLU A 348 -23.95 4.34 -13.14
N ARG A 349 -25.08 4.84 -13.64
CA ARG A 349 -25.59 6.16 -13.28
C ARG A 349 -25.97 6.22 -11.81
N GLY A 350 -25.53 7.27 -11.11
CA GLY A 350 -25.83 7.45 -9.68
C GLY A 350 -27.32 7.42 -9.38
N THR A 351 -28.16 8.02 -10.23
CA THR A 351 -29.62 8.01 -10.10
C THR A 351 -30.24 6.60 -10.22
N SER A 352 -29.66 5.72 -11.03
CA SER A 352 -30.13 4.34 -11.17
C SER A 352 -29.78 3.52 -9.92
N VAL A 353 -28.58 3.72 -9.37
CA VAL A 353 -28.16 3.10 -8.10
C VAL A 353 -29.06 3.57 -6.95
N VAL A 354 -29.33 4.88 -6.83
CA VAL A 354 -30.23 5.43 -5.81
C VAL A 354 -31.65 4.87 -5.96
N GLY A 355 -32.18 4.81 -7.18
CA GLY A 355 -33.51 4.22 -7.42
C GLY A 355 -33.59 2.73 -7.01
N ALA A 356 -32.51 1.98 -7.21
CA ALA A 356 -32.48 0.55 -6.94
C ALA A 356 -32.22 0.20 -5.48
N ILE A 357 -31.26 0.86 -4.82
CA ILE A 357 -30.81 0.49 -3.46
C ILE A 357 -30.82 1.67 -2.46
N GLY A 358 -30.96 2.91 -2.92
CA GLY A 358 -31.01 4.11 -2.09
C GLY A 358 -29.62 4.60 -1.67
N GLU A 359 -28.91 3.79 -0.91
CA GLU A 359 -27.55 4.07 -0.42
C GLU A 359 -26.65 2.85 -0.60
N VAL A 360 -25.35 3.08 -0.77
CA VAL A 360 -24.33 2.01 -0.85
C VAL A 360 -23.76 1.80 0.54
N ARG A 361 -23.71 0.55 1.00
CA ARG A 361 -23.06 0.13 2.25
C ARG A 361 -22.05 -1.00 2.03
N ARG A 362 -22.28 -1.81 1.00
CA ARG A 362 -21.44 -2.94 0.61
C ARG A 362 -21.16 -2.88 -0.88
N PHE A 363 -20.00 -3.38 -1.26
CA PHE A 363 -19.60 -3.53 -2.65
C PHE A 363 -18.65 -4.70 -2.79
N GLY A 364 -18.46 -5.20 -4.01
CA GLY A 364 -17.60 -6.35 -4.23
C GLY A 364 -17.77 -6.98 -5.60
N THR A 365 -17.35 -8.23 -5.73
CA THR A 365 -17.51 -9.02 -6.96
C THR A 365 -18.31 -10.30 -6.74
N VAL A 366 -19.09 -10.66 -7.76
CA VAL A 366 -19.80 -11.94 -7.86
C VAL A 366 -19.40 -12.66 -9.14
N ARG A 367 -19.48 -14.00 -9.12
CA ARG A 367 -19.39 -14.86 -10.31
C ARG A 367 -20.65 -15.69 -10.41
N GLY A 368 -21.55 -15.30 -11.30
CA GLY A 368 -22.94 -15.76 -11.22
C GLY A 368 -23.54 -15.32 -9.89
N ASP A 369 -24.07 -16.25 -9.11
CA ASP A 369 -24.64 -15.97 -7.78
C ASP A 369 -23.63 -16.14 -6.63
N ALA A 370 -22.41 -16.59 -6.93
CA ALA A 370 -21.39 -16.84 -5.91
C ALA A 370 -20.61 -15.55 -5.60
N LEU A 371 -20.58 -15.18 -4.32
CA LEU A 371 -19.79 -14.07 -3.83
C LEU A 371 -18.29 -14.41 -3.89
N ALA A 372 -17.49 -13.52 -4.47
CA ALA A 372 -16.05 -13.70 -4.62
C ALA A 372 -15.25 -12.75 -3.72
N MET A 373 -15.70 -11.51 -3.61
CA MET A 373 -15.14 -10.51 -2.71
C MET A 373 -16.28 -9.62 -2.22
N VAL A 374 -16.20 -9.19 -0.96
CA VAL A 374 -17.11 -8.22 -0.37
C VAL A 374 -16.33 -7.30 0.55
N GLU A 375 -16.64 -6.03 0.48
CA GLU A 375 -16.12 -4.96 1.31
C GLU A 375 -17.30 -4.14 1.86
N ASN A 376 -17.08 -3.53 3.02
CA ASN A 376 -18.02 -2.60 3.64
C ASN A 376 -17.51 -1.17 3.53
N LEU A 377 -18.44 -0.25 3.35
CA LEU A 377 -18.27 1.13 3.75
C LEU A 377 -18.60 1.26 5.23
N ARG A 378 -17.83 2.09 5.95
CA ARG A 378 -18.09 2.38 7.37
C ARG A 378 -19.46 2.99 7.61
N GLU A 379 -19.83 3.89 6.72
CA GLU A 379 -21.09 4.61 6.74
C GLU A 379 -21.81 4.47 5.40
N PRO A 380 -23.14 4.65 5.35
CA PRO A 380 -23.87 4.67 4.11
C PRO A 380 -23.42 5.82 3.22
N LEU A 381 -23.20 5.48 1.95
CA LEU A 381 -22.89 6.43 0.89
C LEU A 381 -24.15 6.73 0.08
N ARG A 382 -24.56 7.99 0.10
CA ARG A 382 -25.66 8.52 -0.73
C ARG A 382 -25.09 9.21 -1.96
N LEU A 383 -25.76 9.01 -3.10
CA LEU A 383 -25.27 9.42 -4.42
C LEU A 383 -26.08 10.56 -5.05
N ASP A 384 -26.80 11.34 -4.24
CA ASP A 384 -27.62 12.45 -4.73
C ASP A 384 -26.77 13.50 -5.48
N GLY A 385 -27.07 13.71 -6.77
CA GLY A 385 -26.30 14.63 -7.62
C GLY A 385 -24.95 14.07 -8.08
N ILE A 386 -24.79 12.75 -8.05
CA ILE A 386 -23.73 12.03 -8.75
C ILE A 386 -24.28 11.51 -10.07
N GLU A 387 -23.65 11.90 -11.18
CA GLU A 387 -24.02 11.45 -12.51
C GLU A 387 -23.56 10.01 -12.76
N GLU A 388 -22.35 9.66 -12.30
CA GLU A 388 -21.76 8.33 -12.51
C GLU A 388 -21.10 7.79 -11.23
N LEU A 389 -21.46 6.56 -10.86
CA LEU A 389 -20.77 5.76 -9.86
C LEU A 389 -19.80 4.81 -10.56
N GLN A 390 -18.56 4.80 -10.10
CA GLN A 390 -17.56 3.80 -10.44
C GLN A 390 -17.18 3.02 -9.18
N VAL A 391 -17.15 1.70 -9.28
CA VAL A 391 -16.65 0.83 -8.20
C VAL A 391 -15.48 0.04 -8.75
N VAL A 392 -14.28 0.35 -8.28
CA VAL A 392 -13.02 -0.24 -8.74
C VAL A 392 -12.51 -1.20 -7.67
N LEU A 393 -12.27 -2.44 -8.06
CA LEU A 393 -11.76 -3.50 -7.19
C LEU A 393 -10.41 -3.95 -7.72
N LEU A 394 -9.36 -3.64 -6.97
CA LEU A 394 -7.99 -3.95 -7.33
C LEU A 394 -7.57 -5.29 -6.73
N VAL A 395 -6.86 -6.09 -7.50
CA VAL A 395 -6.17 -7.30 -7.08
C VAL A 395 -4.67 -7.06 -7.22
N GLU A 396 -3.99 -7.07 -6.08
CA GLU A 396 -2.55 -6.84 -5.99
C GLU A 396 -1.83 -8.15 -5.67
N GLY A 397 -1.01 -8.59 -6.61
CA GLY A 397 -0.27 -9.84 -6.53
C GLY A 397 1.08 -9.67 -5.87
N ARG A 398 1.40 -10.57 -4.97
CA ARG A 398 2.73 -10.69 -4.38
C ARG A 398 3.17 -12.14 -4.37
N ASN A 399 4.28 -12.43 -5.03
CA ASN A 399 4.92 -13.73 -4.87
C ASN A 399 5.47 -13.91 -3.46
N TYR A 400 5.36 -15.12 -2.93
CA TYR A 400 5.95 -15.50 -1.67
C TYR A 400 7.45 -15.22 -1.71
N GLY A 401 7.95 -14.63 -0.63
CA GLY A 401 9.35 -14.25 -0.54
C GLY A 401 9.73 -13.09 -1.47
N GLN A 402 8.83 -12.40 -2.16
CA GLN A 402 9.12 -11.07 -2.74
C GLN A 402 9.01 -9.98 -1.68
N SER A 403 9.68 -8.85 -1.91
CA SER A 403 9.65 -7.69 -1.02
C SER A 403 8.25 -7.08 -1.09
N ARG A 404 7.76 -6.54 0.02
CA ARG A 404 6.52 -5.75 0.08
C ARG A 404 6.50 -4.62 -0.98
N ARG A 405 5.32 -4.42 -1.62
CA ARG A 405 5.06 -3.51 -2.77
C ARG A 405 3.73 -2.77 -2.72
N ASP A 406 2.85 -3.07 -1.77
CA ASP A 406 1.55 -2.39 -1.53
C ASP A 406 1.68 -0.91 -1.13
N PHE A 407 2.89 -0.34 -1.24
CA PHE A 407 3.13 1.09 -1.20
C PHE A 407 3.08 1.74 -2.60
N GLU A 408 2.99 0.98 -3.70
CA GLU A 408 3.10 1.46 -5.09
C GLU A 408 1.93 2.37 -5.55
N THR A 409 0.76 2.33 -4.89
CA THR A 409 -0.44 3.10 -5.29
C THR A 409 -1.02 3.88 -4.13
#